data_AF-A0A813G5U9-F1
#
_entry.id   AF-A0A813G5U9-F1
#
_cell.length_a   1.000
_cell.length_b   1.000
_cell.length_c   1.000
_cell.angle_alpha   90.00
_cell.angle_beta   90.00
_cell.angle_gamma   90.00
#
_symmetry.space_group_name_H-M   'P 1'
#
loop_
_entity.id
_entity.type
_entity.pdbx_description
1 polymer ?
#
loop_
_entity_poly.entity_id
_entity_poly.type
_entity_poly.pdbx_seq_one_letter_code
_entity_poly.pdbx_strand_id
1 'polypeptide(L)'
;MDSSVMSFFPDAAGSAARMLSAETDQDTYDAATKVCQVFSGIFFTLLVLWLSFTNGTKLSYIQQASLEKRLLTCCFLCTYVGAFSAFFNFFQLTEVDNFDLDRESSFTLDFARPLEWIMTCPLMQLVLVLMGGSRIPEYRRMMMPGLSVLTLFCGTASMLTTGAANVACFIIGAMVASVMFYFNRVQILEHSAGEECLLFGDSEFRKASLILVFTWVPFPLFYSLSPEGFGVITNILVIQAGWAFLNIVAKFSFIFYIQRVKDNYCSRLKAKREMYSGNIGAIPGQANEAWGGDVTPMGNGQNNAAAAQARKAEGELGAIVIETLNFLGMAQHGDRFMRLLHSAEVRSVDQVEHFTKEECDKLKIPWDLISAVQKRLKVWKLEMTDDAEQALERGEAHYQQESTVQLSAVAEKLQGHYENQNQNSASGSTTPVTGGGGTSVMHVNADAIQTARLDRLEELMSFMQQQNERFQAAGMGKTVFKQ
;
A
#
# COMPACT_ATOMS: atom_id res chain seq x y z
N MET A 1 73.00 29.60 59.70
CA MET A 1 73.09 29.24 58.28
C MET A 1 72.46 27.87 58.16
N ASP A 2 71.29 27.78 57.54
CA ASP A 2 70.85 26.59 56.79
C ASP A 2 69.52 26.93 56.12
N SER A 3 69.65 27.41 54.89
CA SER A 3 68.58 27.83 53.98
C SER A 3 68.47 26.82 52.84
N SER A 4 68.21 25.55 53.16
CA SER A 4 68.34 24.44 52.22
C SER A 4 67.18 23.42 52.25
N VAL A 5 65.94 23.85 52.52
CA VAL A 5 64.76 22.94 52.58
C VAL A 5 63.54 23.42 51.77
N MET A 6 63.61 24.55 51.04
CA MET A 6 62.46 25.09 50.28
C MET A 6 62.64 25.07 48.76
N SER A 7 62.96 23.92 48.15
CA SER A 7 63.04 23.83 46.68
C SER A 7 62.54 22.52 46.05
N PHE A 8 61.75 21.70 46.76
CA PHE A 8 61.31 20.39 46.23
C PHE A 8 59.88 20.33 45.66
N PHE A 9 59.17 21.45 45.49
CA PHE A 9 57.88 21.46 44.78
C PHE A 9 57.65 22.69 43.86
N PRO A 10 58.37 22.84 42.73
CA PRO A 10 58.02 23.89 41.76
C PRO A 10 56.94 23.49 40.73
N ASP A 11 56.66 22.20 40.50
CA ASP A 11 55.94 21.79 39.28
C ASP A 11 54.58 21.09 39.47
N ALA A 12 54.12 20.84 40.70
CA ALA A 12 52.83 20.17 40.91
C ALA A 12 51.64 21.03 40.46
N ALA A 13 51.69 22.34 40.72
CA ALA A 13 50.63 23.27 40.32
C ALA A 13 50.61 23.54 38.79
N GLY A 14 51.79 23.60 38.17
CA GLY A 14 51.92 23.77 36.72
C GLY A 14 51.55 22.51 35.92
N SER A 15 51.73 21.32 36.50
CA SER A 15 51.30 20.05 35.91
C SER A 15 49.79 19.81 36.10
N ALA A 16 49.22 20.20 37.24
CA ALA A 16 47.77 20.17 37.46
C ALA A 16 47.02 21.15 36.55
N ALA A 17 47.53 22.38 36.37
CA ALA A 17 46.95 23.35 35.44
C ALA A 17 47.05 22.91 33.97
N ARG A 18 48.13 22.21 33.59
CA ARG A 18 48.29 21.62 32.25
C ARG A 18 47.42 20.39 32.02
N MET A 19 47.20 19.55 33.04
CA MET A 19 46.23 18.45 32.98
C MET A 19 44.80 18.99 32.91
N LEU A 20 44.45 20.01 33.70
CA LEU A 20 43.16 20.69 33.61
C LEU A 20 42.94 21.32 32.24
N SER A 21 43.91 22.02 31.66
CA SER A 21 43.77 22.58 30.31
C SER A 21 43.67 21.50 29.22
N ALA A 22 44.42 20.40 29.36
CA ALA A 22 44.36 19.28 28.42
C ALA A 22 43.05 18.47 28.53
N GLU A 23 42.51 18.28 29.75
CA GLU A 23 41.18 17.69 29.97
C GLU A 23 40.08 18.60 29.42
N THR A 24 40.19 19.92 29.63
CA THR A 24 39.22 20.88 29.09
C THR A 24 39.23 20.86 27.55
N ASP A 25 40.40 20.73 26.92
CA ASP A 25 40.52 20.62 25.46
C ASP A 25 39.97 19.29 24.93
N GLN A 26 40.17 18.18 25.66
CA GLN A 26 39.65 16.87 25.28
C GLN A 26 38.12 16.81 25.38
N ASP A 27 37.54 17.30 26.48
CA ASP A 27 36.08 17.35 26.67
C ASP A 27 35.42 18.26 25.64
N THR A 28 36.05 19.40 25.34
CA THR A 28 35.57 20.33 24.30
C THR A 28 35.66 19.70 22.91
N TYR A 29 36.73 18.97 22.60
CA TYR A 29 36.89 18.26 21.34
C TYR A 29 35.88 17.12 21.18
N ASP A 30 35.62 16.35 22.24
CA ASP A 30 34.66 15.25 22.24
C ASP A 30 33.22 15.78 22.11
N ALA A 31 32.90 16.88 22.81
CA ALA A 31 31.62 17.57 22.64
C ALA A 31 31.44 18.12 21.22
N ALA A 32 32.46 18.77 20.66
CA ALA A 32 32.43 19.29 19.29
C ALA A 32 32.23 18.16 18.27
N THR A 33 32.94 17.04 18.44
CA THR A 33 32.82 15.87 17.57
C THR A 33 31.43 15.26 17.63
N LYS A 34 30.86 15.09 18.83
CA LYS A 34 29.49 14.62 19.02
C LYS A 34 28.48 15.55 18.35
N VAL A 35 28.59 16.86 18.58
CA VAL A 35 27.70 17.87 17.96
C VAL A 35 27.79 17.84 16.43
N CYS A 36 28.99 17.76 15.86
CA CYS A 36 29.17 17.66 14.41
C CYS A 36 28.54 16.40 13.82
N GLN A 37 28.68 15.25 14.50
CA GLN A 37 28.07 13.99 14.06
C GLN A 37 26.54 14.05 14.12
N VAL A 38 25.99 14.63 15.19
CA VAL A 38 24.54 14.83 15.35
C VAL A 38 24.00 15.75 14.28
N PHE A 39 24.67 16.89 14.04
CA PHE A 39 24.28 17.83 12.99
C PHE A 39 24.31 17.17 11.61
N SER A 40 25.36 16.39 11.31
CA SER A 40 25.47 15.63 10.06
C SER A 40 24.33 14.60 9.94
N GLY A 41 24.04 13.85 11.00
CA GLY A 41 22.94 12.87 11.04
C GLY A 41 21.58 13.52 10.80
N ILE A 42 21.31 14.66 11.43
CA ILE A 42 20.08 15.45 11.21
C ILE A 42 20.01 15.94 9.77
N PHE A 43 21.08 16.55 9.26
CA PHE A 43 21.11 17.09 7.89
C PHE A 43 20.84 16.02 6.84
N PHE A 44 21.53 14.88 6.93
CA PHE A 44 21.33 13.78 5.98
C PHE A 44 19.96 13.12 6.14
N THR A 45 19.44 13.03 7.37
CA THR A 45 18.07 12.54 7.61
C THR A 45 17.04 13.47 6.97
N LEU A 46 17.14 14.79 7.18
CA LEU A 46 16.27 15.79 6.54
C LEU A 46 16.40 15.76 5.01
N LEU A 47 17.61 15.57 4.49
CA LEU A 47 17.84 15.42 3.05
C LEU A 47 17.16 14.16 2.50
N VAL A 48 17.28 13.01 3.18
CA VAL A 48 16.59 11.76 2.79
C VAL A 48 15.08 11.95 2.81
N LEU A 49 14.54 12.61 3.84
CA LEU A 49 13.11 12.91 3.90
C LEU A 49 12.69 13.85 2.78
N TRP A 50 13.44 14.92 2.55
CA TRP A 50 13.17 15.88 1.50
C TRP A 50 13.20 15.20 0.12
N LEU A 51 14.21 14.38 -0.17
CA LEU A 51 14.30 13.60 -1.40
C LEU A 51 13.13 12.62 -1.52
N SER A 52 12.70 12.02 -0.43
CA SER A 52 11.57 11.07 -0.43
C SER A 52 10.24 11.74 -0.67
N PHE A 53 10.04 12.95 -0.14
CA PHE A 53 8.83 13.73 -0.37
C PHE A 53 8.82 14.42 -1.74
N THR A 54 9.96 14.92 -2.22
CA THR A 54 10.05 15.61 -3.52
C THR A 54 10.03 14.63 -4.69
N ASN A 55 10.63 13.45 -4.55
CA ASN A 55 10.52 12.38 -5.54
C ASN A 55 9.26 11.51 -5.34
N GLY A 56 8.58 11.67 -4.20
CA GLY A 56 7.35 10.95 -3.90
C GLY A 56 6.19 11.39 -4.79
N THR A 57 5.38 10.43 -5.23
CA THR A 57 4.08 10.71 -5.85
C THR A 57 3.21 11.52 -4.89
N LYS A 58 2.43 12.47 -5.42
CA LYS A 58 1.50 13.29 -4.62
C LYS A 58 0.64 12.35 -3.76
N LEU A 59 0.62 12.54 -2.44
CA LEU A 59 -0.10 11.66 -1.52
C LEU A 59 -1.61 11.59 -1.81
N SER A 60 -2.20 12.63 -2.41
CA SER A 60 -3.58 12.60 -2.89
C SER A 60 -3.80 11.55 -3.98
N TYR A 61 -2.87 11.47 -4.94
CA TYR A 61 -2.90 10.44 -5.98
C TYR A 61 -2.72 9.05 -5.38
N ILE A 62 -1.79 8.88 -4.42
CA ILE A 62 -1.58 7.60 -3.75
C ILE A 62 -2.85 7.16 -3.02
N GLN A 63 -3.52 8.06 -2.30
CA GLN A 63 -4.75 7.73 -1.58
C GLN A 63 -5.89 7.26 -2.52
N GLN A 64 -5.89 7.72 -3.77
CA GLN A 64 -6.83 7.31 -4.82
C GLN A 64 -6.27 6.19 -5.71
N ALA A 65 -5.09 5.63 -5.40
CA ALA A 65 -4.51 4.53 -6.15
C ALA A 65 -5.06 3.17 -5.66
N SER A 66 -4.76 2.11 -6.40
CA SER A 66 -5.08 0.75 -5.98
C SER A 66 -4.50 0.41 -4.60
N LEU A 67 -5.21 -0.44 -3.87
CA LEU A 67 -4.81 -0.89 -2.54
C LEU A 67 -3.37 -1.43 -2.50
N GLU A 68 -2.90 -2.10 -3.56
CA GLU A 68 -1.51 -2.54 -3.70
C GLU A 68 -0.51 -1.40 -3.55
N LYS A 69 -0.70 -0.33 -4.34
CA LYS A 69 0.18 0.85 -4.33
C LYS A 69 0.11 1.59 -3.00
N ARG A 70 -1.08 1.64 -2.39
CA ARG A 70 -1.30 2.23 -1.07
C ARG A 70 -0.55 1.46 0.01
N LEU A 71 -0.70 0.13 0.07
CA LEU A 71 -0.02 -0.73 1.04
C LEU A 71 1.51 -0.71 0.87
N LEU A 72 2.01 -0.65 -0.37
CA LEU A 72 3.43 -0.49 -0.63
C LEU A 72 3.96 0.83 -0.05
N THR A 73 3.23 1.93 -0.27
CA THR A 73 3.57 3.24 0.32
C THR A 73 3.50 3.19 1.85
N CYS A 74 2.46 2.57 2.41
CA CYS A 74 2.32 2.40 3.86
C CYS A 74 3.51 1.63 4.46
N CYS A 75 3.97 0.57 3.79
CA CYS A 75 5.15 -0.19 4.22
C CYS A 75 6.43 0.66 4.14
N PHE A 76 6.57 1.51 3.12
CA PHE A 76 7.68 2.44 3.02
C PHE A 76 7.68 3.48 4.15
N LEU A 77 6.51 4.04 4.49
CA LEU A 77 6.36 4.92 5.66
C LEU A 77 6.68 4.19 6.97
N CYS A 78 6.28 2.92 7.10
CA CYS A 78 6.64 2.08 8.24
C CYS A 78 8.16 1.86 8.35
N THR A 79 8.88 1.73 7.23
CA THR A 79 10.35 1.69 7.22
C THR A 79 10.94 2.99 7.79
N TYR A 80 10.38 4.16 7.45
CA TYR A 80 10.82 5.42 8.07
C TYR A 80 10.55 5.46 9.56
N VAL A 81 9.38 5.00 10.01
CA VAL A 81 9.09 4.91 11.44
C VAL A 81 10.15 4.07 12.16
N GLY A 82 10.52 2.91 11.59
CA GLY A 82 11.59 2.07 12.13
C GLY A 82 12.96 2.75 12.13
N ALA A 83 13.33 3.40 11.02
CA ALA A 83 14.60 4.09 10.87
C ALA A 83 14.77 5.26 11.84
N PHE A 84 13.74 6.10 11.99
CA PHE A 84 13.74 7.18 12.98
C PHE A 84 13.85 6.63 14.39
N SER A 85 13.07 5.60 14.72
CA SER A 85 13.10 5.00 16.06
C SER A 85 14.50 4.47 16.37
N ALA A 86 15.13 3.76 15.43
CA ALA A 86 16.51 3.30 15.58
C ALA A 86 17.48 4.47 15.78
N PHE A 87 17.40 5.52 14.96
CA PHE A 87 18.24 6.70 15.06
C PHE A 87 18.13 7.39 16.43
N PHE A 88 16.92 7.68 16.91
CA PHE A 88 16.73 8.36 18.20
C PHE A 88 17.11 7.47 19.39
N ASN A 89 16.86 6.17 19.33
CA ASN A 89 17.31 5.25 20.39
C ASN A 89 18.85 5.19 20.45
N PHE A 90 19.55 5.26 19.32
CA PHE A 90 21.02 5.41 19.34
C PHE A 90 21.46 6.79 19.85
N PHE A 91 20.72 7.84 19.48
CA PHE A 91 21.03 9.20 19.92
C PHE A 91 20.91 9.35 21.44
N GLN A 92 19.92 8.70 22.05
CA GLN A 92 19.73 8.64 23.51
C GLN A 92 20.92 8.03 24.26
N LEU A 93 21.69 7.14 23.63
CA LEU A 93 22.89 6.57 24.24
C LEU A 93 24.03 7.59 24.37
N THR A 94 23.95 8.71 23.65
CA THR A 94 25.00 9.75 23.67
C THR A 94 24.88 10.70 24.85
N GLU A 95 23.72 10.71 25.53
CA GLU A 95 23.36 11.60 26.64
C GLU A 95 23.39 13.10 26.30
N VAL A 96 23.63 13.46 25.02
CA VAL A 96 23.74 14.87 24.57
C VAL A 96 22.39 15.60 24.63
N ASP A 97 21.29 14.86 24.60
CA ASP A 97 19.92 15.37 24.61
C ASP A 97 19.28 15.36 26.00
N ASN A 98 20.06 15.08 27.04
CA ASN A 98 19.62 15.10 28.43
C ASN A 98 19.48 16.55 28.93
N PHE A 99 18.26 16.94 29.29
CA PHE A 99 17.98 18.21 29.96
C PHE A 99 17.77 17.99 31.45
N ASP A 100 18.63 18.59 32.26
CA ASP A 100 18.42 18.66 33.70
C ASP A 100 17.37 19.74 33.99
N LEU A 101 16.18 19.29 34.38
CA LEU A 101 15.11 20.17 34.79
C LEU A 101 15.22 20.39 36.29
N ASP A 102 15.26 21.67 36.71
CA ASP A 102 15.30 22.05 38.13
C ASP A 102 13.93 21.76 38.79
N ARG A 103 13.74 20.50 39.17
CA ARG A 103 12.55 19.97 39.86
C ARG A 103 12.99 19.33 41.19
N GLU A 104 12.08 19.27 42.15
CA GLU A 104 12.34 18.69 43.48
C GLU A 104 12.85 17.24 43.43
N SER A 105 12.46 16.49 42.39
CA SER A 105 13.09 15.23 42.00
C SER A 105 14.12 15.53 40.91
N SER A 106 15.41 15.39 41.22
CA SER A 106 16.52 15.50 40.26
C SER A 106 16.35 14.51 39.09
N PHE A 107 15.55 14.89 38.10
CA PHE A 107 15.13 14.07 36.98
C PHE A 107 15.67 14.66 35.69
N THR A 108 16.45 13.85 34.98
CA THR A 108 17.01 14.20 33.69
C THR A 108 16.04 13.77 32.59
N LEU A 109 15.61 14.74 31.77
CA LEU A 109 14.71 14.52 30.65
C LEU A 109 15.51 14.19 29.39
N ASP A 110 15.29 13.01 28.83
CA ASP A 110 15.70 12.61 27.49
C ASP A 110 14.76 13.26 26.45
N PHE A 111 15.28 14.29 25.75
CA PHE A 111 14.50 15.07 24.80
C PHE A 111 14.44 14.44 23.40
N ALA A 112 15.34 13.51 23.09
CA ALA A 112 15.29 12.72 21.87
C ALA A 112 13.97 11.94 21.77
N ARG A 113 13.41 11.48 22.88
CA ARG A 113 12.17 10.71 22.91
C ARG A 113 10.95 11.48 22.39
N PRO A 114 10.60 12.68 22.91
CA PRO A 114 9.55 13.51 22.32
C PRO A 114 9.77 13.80 20.83
N LEU A 115 11.02 14.06 20.41
CA LEU A 115 11.34 14.32 18.99
C LEU A 115 11.09 13.09 18.11
N GLU A 116 11.50 11.90 18.56
CA GLU A 116 11.20 10.64 17.90
C GLU A 116 9.69 10.47 17.72
N TRP A 117 8.91 10.70 18.77
CA TRP A 117 7.46 10.57 18.73
C TRP A 117 6.83 11.57 17.77
N ILE A 118 7.28 12.83 17.78
CA ILE A 118 6.77 13.88 16.89
C ILE A 118 6.99 13.51 15.42
N MET A 119 8.03 12.76 15.08
CA MET A 119 8.25 12.29 13.71
C MET A 119 7.53 10.97 13.40
N THR A 120 7.49 10.04 14.34
CA THR A 120 6.99 8.68 14.07
C THR A 120 5.48 8.56 14.18
N CYS A 121 4.86 9.17 15.18
CA CYS A 121 3.42 9.05 15.44
C CYS A 121 2.56 9.65 14.30
N PRO A 122 2.88 10.83 13.73
CA PRO A 122 2.11 11.37 12.61
C PRO A 122 2.22 10.51 11.34
N LEU A 123 3.36 9.85 11.13
CA LEU A 123 3.53 8.91 10.01
C LEU A 123 2.67 7.66 10.18
N MET A 124 2.56 7.11 11.40
CA MET A 124 1.65 5.99 11.66
C MET A 124 0.17 6.38 11.46
N GLN A 125 -0.22 7.59 11.85
CA GLN A 125 -1.56 8.12 11.54
C GLN A 125 -1.77 8.28 10.03
N LEU A 126 -0.76 8.78 9.31
CA LEU A 126 -0.81 8.91 7.85
C LEU A 126 -0.96 7.54 7.17
N VAL A 127 -0.28 6.50 7.67
CA VAL A 127 -0.42 5.11 7.18
C VAL A 127 -1.87 4.65 7.26
N LEU A 128 -2.58 4.91 8.36
CA LEU A 128 -4.00 4.59 8.47
C LEU A 128 -4.83 5.36 7.44
N VAL A 129 -4.63 6.68 7.29
CA VAL A 129 -5.38 7.46 6.29
C VAL A 129 -5.18 6.92 4.87
N LEU A 130 -3.94 6.62 4.48
CA LEU A 130 -3.62 6.09 3.15
C LEU A 130 -4.17 4.67 2.94
N MET A 131 -4.08 3.82 3.96
CA MET A 131 -4.65 2.46 3.90
C MET A 131 -6.17 2.48 3.71
N GLY A 132 -6.88 3.45 4.30
CA GLY A 132 -8.33 3.56 4.15
C GLY A 132 -8.80 4.11 2.79
N GLY A 133 -7.93 4.81 2.06
CA GLY A 133 -8.12 5.13 0.64
C GLY A 133 -9.12 6.25 0.36
N SER A 134 -9.83 6.12 -0.76
CA SER A 134 -10.81 7.09 -1.26
C SER A 134 -12.03 7.26 -0.37
N ARG A 135 -12.37 6.24 0.45
CA ARG A 135 -13.49 6.31 1.40
C ARG A 135 -13.23 7.26 2.57
N ILE A 136 -11.96 7.51 2.87
CA ILE A 136 -11.57 8.46 3.91
C ILE A 136 -11.43 9.85 3.29
N PRO A 137 -12.09 10.89 3.83
CA PRO A 137 -12.00 12.25 3.28
C PRO A 137 -10.56 12.77 3.20
N GLU A 138 -10.21 13.47 2.11
CA GLU A 138 -8.83 13.88 1.85
C GLU A 138 -8.22 14.79 2.93
N TYR A 139 -9.01 15.63 3.59
CA TYR A 139 -8.52 16.51 4.65
C TYR A 139 -7.95 15.73 5.85
N ARG A 140 -8.36 14.46 6.05
CA ARG A 140 -7.83 13.57 7.09
C ARG A 140 -6.34 13.35 6.97
N ARG A 141 -5.82 13.43 5.75
CA ARG A 141 -4.39 13.25 5.44
C ARG A 141 -3.50 14.26 6.16
N MET A 142 -3.99 15.48 6.37
CA MET A 142 -3.28 16.51 7.14
C MET A 142 -3.74 16.55 8.58
N MET A 143 -5.05 16.41 8.81
CA MET A 143 -5.62 16.58 10.13
C MET A 143 -5.21 15.47 11.11
N MET A 144 -5.18 14.19 10.69
CA MET A 144 -4.82 13.09 11.59
C MET A 144 -3.34 13.15 12.04
N PRO A 145 -2.36 13.33 11.11
CA PRO A 145 -0.99 13.63 11.51
C PRO A 145 -0.89 14.91 12.36
N GLY A 146 -1.61 15.98 12.01
CA GLY A 146 -1.61 17.24 12.74
C GLY A 146 -2.10 17.12 14.18
N LEU A 147 -3.16 16.34 14.43
CA LEU A 147 -3.65 16.05 15.78
C LEU A 147 -2.60 15.28 16.59
N SER A 148 -1.91 14.32 15.97
CA SER A 148 -0.81 13.60 16.64
C SER A 148 0.34 14.54 17.01
N VAL A 149 0.74 15.43 16.10
CA VAL A 149 1.77 16.45 16.36
C VAL A 149 1.35 17.36 17.51
N LEU A 150 0.10 17.84 17.51
CA LEU A 150 -0.42 18.71 18.55
C LEU A 150 -0.46 18.03 19.92
N THR A 151 -0.94 16.79 20.00
CA THR A 151 -0.90 15.99 21.24
C THR A 151 0.51 15.88 21.80
N LEU A 152 1.50 15.60 20.93
CA LEU A 152 2.89 15.43 21.35
C LEU A 152 3.56 16.75 21.72
N PHE A 153 3.25 17.86 21.06
CA PHE A 153 3.69 19.18 21.51
C PHE A 153 3.13 19.53 22.88
N CYS A 154 1.85 19.24 23.14
CA CYS A 154 1.28 19.42 24.49
C CYS A 154 1.95 18.51 25.53
N GLY A 155 2.23 17.26 25.19
CA GLY A 155 2.97 16.33 26.06
C GLY A 155 4.40 16.82 26.36
N THR A 156 5.11 17.29 25.32
CA THR A 156 6.45 17.86 25.46
C THR A 156 6.43 19.13 26.32
N ALA A 157 5.47 20.02 26.08
CA ALA A 157 5.29 21.22 26.90
C ALA A 157 4.98 20.87 28.36
N SER A 158 4.20 19.81 28.59
CA SER A 158 3.95 19.29 29.95
C SER A 158 5.26 18.83 30.60
N MET A 159 6.11 18.07 29.89
CA MET A 159 7.43 17.66 30.40
C MET A 159 8.33 18.85 30.79
N LEU A 160 8.31 19.92 29.99
CA LEU A 160 9.19 21.08 30.18
C LEU A 160 8.67 22.11 31.21
N THR A 161 7.39 22.03 31.60
CA THR A 161 6.77 22.98 32.54
C THR A 161 6.62 22.37 33.93
N THR A 162 6.39 23.17 34.97
CA THR A 162 6.19 22.68 36.35
C THR A 162 4.87 23.19 36.94
N GLY A 163 4.45 22.62 38.08
CA GLY A 163 3.25 23.04 38.81
C GLY A 163 1.96 22.89 37.99
N ALA A 164 1.09 23.90 38.06
CA ALA A 164 -0.21 23.86 37.38
C ALA A 164 -0.10 23.84 35.85
N ALA A 165 0.96 24.43 35.27
CA ALA A 165 1.16 24.47 33.83
C ALA A 165 1.41 23.07 33.25
N ASN A 166 2.19 22.23 33.94
CA ASN A 166 2.41 20.83 33.58
C ASN A 166 1.08 20.07 33.44
N VAL A 167 0.24 20.15 34.46
CA VAL A 167 -1.06 19.48 34.51
C VAL A 167 -2.01 20.02 33.44
N ALA A 168 -2.04 21.34 33.23
CA ALA A 168 -2.86 21.96 32.19
C ALA A 168 -2.45 21.49 30.79
N CYS A 169 -1.15 21.50 30.47
CA CYS A 169 -0.63 20.99 29.20
C CYS A 169 -0.94 19.51 29.00
N PHE A 170 -0.83 18.69 30.05
CA PHE A 170 -1.18 17.27 30.01
C PHE A 170 -2.67 17.06 29.71
N ILE A 171 -3.57 17.76 30.41
CA ILE A 171 -5.02 17.66 30.20
C ILE A 171 -5.39 18.09 28.77
N ILE A 172 -4.81 19.19 28.28
CA ILE A 172 -5.02 19.64 26.89
C ILE A 172 -4.56 18.57 25.90
N GLY A 173 -3.35 18.03 26.09
CA GLY A 173 -2.81 16.95 25.25
C GLY A 173 -3.70 15.71 25.25
N ALA A 174 -4.22 15.31 26.42
CA ALA A 174 -5.13 14.16 26.57
C ALA A 174 -6.49 14.41 25.90
N MET A 175 -7.02 15.63 25.95
CA MET A 175 -8.24 16.00 25.20
C MET A 175 -8.01 15.91 23.69
N VAL A 176 -6.90 16.45 23.18
CA VAL A 176 -6.55 16.34 21.75
C VAL A 176 -6.37 14.87 21.35
N ALA A 177 -5.71 14.06 22.19
CA ALA A 177 -5.56 12.61 21.95
C ALA A 177 -6.92 11.90 21.91
N SER A 178 -7.86 12.27 22.79
CA SER A 178 -9.22 11.74 22.80
C SER A 178 -9.97 12.06 21.50
N VAL A 179 -9.82 13.30 21.00
CA VAL A 179 -10.36 13.71 19.69
C VAL A 179 -9.73 12.90 18.55
N MET A 180 -8.42 12.68 18.59
CA MET A 180 -7.72 11.84 17.61
C MET A 180 -8.19 10.38 17.65
N PHE A 181 -8.41 9.78 18.82
CA PHE A 181 -8.95 8.43 18.94
C PHE A 181 -10.42 8.34 18.48
N TYR A 182 -11.22 9.36 18.78
CA TYR A 182 -12.57 9.48 18.22
C TYR A 182 -12.53 9.48 16.69
N PHE A 183 -11.60 10.20 16.08
CA PHE A 183 -11.47 10.22 14.63
C PHE A 183 -10.92 8.94 14.03
N ASN A 184 -10.04 8.22 14.73
CA ASN A 184 -9.68 6.85 14.33
C ASN A 184 -10.91 5.92 14.29
N ARG A 185 -11.84 6.05 15.25
CA ARG A 185 -13.14 5.35 15.18
C ARG A 185 -13.96 5.80 13.96
N VAL A 186 -14.02 7.10 13.69
CA VAL A 186 -14.77 7.62 12.54
C VAL A 186 -14.20 7.08 11.22
N GLN A 187 -12.88 6.99 11.09
CA GLN A 187 -12.24 6.39 9.90
C GLN A 187 -12.63 4.93 9.69
N ILE A 188 -12.80 4.14 10.76
CA ILE A 188 -13.29 2.76 10.66
C ILE A 188 -14.70 2.75 10.04
N LEU A 189 -15.59 3.60 10.58
CA LEU A 189 -16.97 3.72 10.08
C LEU A 189 -17.01 4.20 8.62
N GLU A 190 -16.20 5.20 8.27
CA GLU A 190 -16.10 5.74 6.91
C GLU A 190 -15.59 4.66 5.94
N HIS A 191 -14.52 3.95 6.30
CA HIS A 191 -13.93 2.90 5.48
C HIS A 191 -14.87 1.72 5.24
N SER A 192 -15.63 1.34 6.26
CA SER A 192 -16.58 0.22 6.21
C SER A 192 -17.99 0.62 5.77
N ALA A 193 -18.22 1.87 5.34
CA ALA A 193 -19.57 2.39 5.05
C ALA A 193 -20.60 2.14 6.19
N GLY A 194 -20.16 2.21 7.44
CA GLY A 194 -20.98 2.01 8.63
C GLY A 194 -21.17 0.56 9.08
N GLU A 195 -20.63 -0.44 8.37
CA GLU A 195 -20.76 -1.86 8.74
C GLU A 195 -19.94 -2.26 9.98
N GLU A 196 -18.87 -1.53 10.30
CA GLU A 196 -17.95 -1.84 11.39
C GLU A 196 -17.82 -0.69 12.38
N CYS A 197 -17.43 -1.02 13.61
CA CYS A 197 -17.11 -0.05 14.65
C CYS A 197 -15.91 -0.50 15.48
N LEU A 198 -15.59 0.20 16.59
CA LEU A 198 -14.50 -0.21 17.46
C LEU A 198 -14.69 -1.62 18.03
N LEU A 199 -15.92 -2.00 18.36
CA LEU A 199 -16.22 -3.27 19.05
C LEU A 199 -16.61 -4.40 18.11
N PHE A 200 -17.15 -4.09 16.93
CA PHE A 200 -17.67 -5.07 15.97
C PHE A 200 -17.04 -4.86 14.59
N GLY A 201 -16.76 -5.95 13.88
CA GLY A 201 -16.09 -5.94 12.57
C GLY A 201 -14.86 -6.84 12.56
N ASP A 202 -14.34 -7.13 11.37
CA ASP A 202 -13.19 -8.02 11.18
C ASP A 202 -12.24 -7.58 10.05
N SER A 203 -12.45 -6.39 9.48
CA SER A 203 -11.55 -5.85 8.45
C SER A 203 -10.14 -5.65 8.97
N GLU A 204 -9.17 -5.80 8.06
CA GLU A 204 -7.77 -5.50 8.36
C GLU A 204 -7.56 -4.01 8.71
N PHE A 205 -8.36 -3.11 8.15
CA PHE A 205 -8.31 -1.69 8.49
C PHE A 205 -8.68 -1.44 9.95
N ARG A 206 -9.82 -1.98 10.41
CA ARG A 206 -10.27 -1.88 11.79
C ARG A 206 -9.20 -2.39 12.76
N LYS A 207 -8.65 -3.58 12.49
CA LYS A 207 -7.61 -4.19 13.31
C LYS A 207 -6.35 -3.31 13.38
N ALA A 208 -5.89 -2.72 12.27
CA ALA A 208 -4.77 -1.78 12.26
C ALA A 208 -5.04 -0.56 13.15
N SER A 209 -6.23 0.04 13.02
CA SER A 209 -6.65 1.18 13.85
C SER A 209 -6.73 0.82 15.34
N LEU A 210 -7.24 -0.37 15.67
CA LEU A 210 -7.32 -0.86 17.05
C LEU A 210 -5.94 -1.13 17.64
N ILE A 211 -5.03 -1.75 16.90
CA ILE A 211 -3.64 -1.95 17.33
C ILE A 211 -3.03 -0.60 17.69
N LEU A 212 -3.20 0.42 16.84
CA LEU A 212 -2.69 1.76 17.13
C LEU A 212 -3.31 2.34 18.40
N VAL A 213 -4.64 2.37 18.52
CA VAL A 213 -5.32 2.96 19.69
C VAL A 213 -4.94 2.24 20.98
N PHE A 214 -5.00 0.90 21.00
CA PHE A 214 -4.71 0.11 22.20
C PHE A 214 -3.25 0.20 22.63
N THR A 215 -2.31 0.30 21.69
CA THR A 215 -0.90 0.46 22.03
C THR A 215 -0.53 1.89 22.43
N TRP A 216 -1.34 2.89 22.06
CA TRP A 216 -1.09 4.29 22.40
C TRP A 216 -1.71 4.74 23.72
N VAL A 217 -2.84 4.15 24.14
CA VAL A 217 -3.49 4.46 25.45
C VAL A 217 -2.54 4.28 26.65
N PRO A 218 -1.66 3.26 26.71
CA PRO A 218 -0.70 3.12 27.80
C PRO A 218 0.29 4.28 27.95
N PHE A 219 0.62 5.04 26.90
CA PHE A 219 1.60 6.13 26.98
C PHE A 219 1.19 7.26 27.94
N PRO A 220 0.00 7.90 27.81
CA PRO A 220 -0.43 8.92 28.76
C PRO A 220 -0.69 8.38 30.16
N LEU A 221 -1.04 7.09 30.31
CA LEU A 221 -1.16 6.45 31.62
C LEU A 221 0.20 6.25 32.27
N PHE A 222 1.20 5.81 31.51
CA PHE A 222 2.57 5.64 32.00
C PHE A 222 3.19 6.99 32.35
N TYR A 223 2.96 8.01 31.51
CA TYR A 223 3.36 9.40 31.77
C TYR A 223 2.79 9.94 33.09
N SER A 224 1.50 9.71 33.36
CA SER A 224 0.90 10.23 34.59
C SER A 224 1.45 9.53 35.83
N LEU A 225 1.84 8.27 35.72
CA LEU A 225 2.44 7.50 36.82
C LEU A 225 3.94 7.81 37.02
N SER A 226 4.63 8.31 36.01
CA SER A 226 6.07 8.58 36.06
C SER A 226 6.38 9.93 36.75
N PRO A 227 7.65 10.23 37.08
CA PRO A 227 8.07 11.49 37.72
C PRO A 227 7.76 12.74 36.90
N GLU A 228 7.57 12.59 35.60
CA GLU A 228 7.13 13.66 34.71
C GLU A 228 5.71 14.13 35.01
N GLY A 229 4.85 13.23 35.52
CA GLY A 229 3.47 13.46 35.96
C GLY A 229 3.33 13.51 37.49
N PHE A 230 2.71 12.48 38.08
CA PHE A 230 2.43 12.42 39.53
C PHE A 230 3.55 11.77 40.37
N GLY A 231 4.56 11.16 39.74
CA GLY A 231 5.71 10.58 40.45
C GLY A 231 5.40 9.37 41.32
N VAL A 232 4.38 8.59 40.96
CA VAL A 232 4.04 7.33 41.67
C VAL A 232 5.16 6.29 41.49
N ILE A 233 5.76 6.24 40.30
CA ILE A 233 6.91 5.40 39.97
C ILE A 233 8.15 6.29 40.03
N THR A 234 9.07 6.02 40.95
CA THR A 234 10.31 6.81 41.11
C THR A 234 11.57 6.08 40.63
N ASN A 235 11.46 4.79 40.30
CA ASN A 235 12.61 3.99 39.86
C ASN A 235 12.96 4.30 38.39
N ILE A 236 14.11 4.95 38.18
CA ILE A 236 14.58 5.36 36.85
C ILE A 236 14.70 4.21 35.85
N LEU A 237 15.15 3.04 36.31
CA LEU A 237 15.30 1.86 35.45
C LEU A 237 13.94 1.35 34.99
N VAL A 238 12.93 1.37 35.86
CA VAL A 238 11.55 0.99 35.51
C VAL A 238 10.96 1.97 34.50
N ILE A 239 11.22 3.27 34.67
CA ILE A 239 10.73 4.32 33.77
C ILE A 239 11.35 4.15 32.38
N GLN A 240 12.68 4.06 32.29
CA GLN A 240 13.40 3.86 31.02
C GLN A 240 12.98 2.56 30.33
N ALA A 241 12.92 1.44 31.07
CA ALA A 241 12.47 0.16 30.53
C ALA A 241 11.02 0.21 30.06
N GLY A 242 10.14 0.89 30.80
CA GLY A 242 8.73 1.06 30.44
C GLY A 242 8.55 1.84 29.13
N TRP A 243 9.27 2.96 28.96
CA TRP A 243 9.24 3.73 27.72
C TRP A 243 9.76 2.94 26.52
N ALA A 244 10.89 2.23 26.68
CA ALA A 244 11.44 1.37 25.64
C ALA A 244 10.47 0.25 25.26
N PHE A 245 9.88 -0.42 26.26
CA PHE A 245 8.91 -1.50 26.04
C PHE A 245 7.67 -1.02 25.29
N LEU A 246 7.06 0.09 25.72
CA LEU A 246 5.89 0.68 25.06
C LEU A 246 6.19 1.08 23.61
N ASN A 247 7.36 1.69 23.37
CA ASN A 247 7.81 2.05 22.03
C ASN A 247 7.94 0.83 21.11
N ILE A 248 8.62 -0.22 21.59
CA ILE A 248 8.79 -1.47 20.83
C ILE A 248 7.43 -2.09 20.53
N VAL A 249 6.59 -2.29 21.54
CA VAL A 249 5.27 -2.92 21.35
C VAL A 249 4.41 -2.13 20.37
N ALA A 250 4.33 -0.81 20.51
CA ALA A 250 3.49 0.02 19.64
C ALA A 250 3.96 0.02 18.18
N LYS A 251 5.25 0.29 17.95
CA LYS A 251 5.78 0.43 16.59
C LYS A 251 5.95 -0.92 15.93
N PHE A 252 6.53 -1.90 16.62
CA PHE A 252 6.76 -3.23 16.06
C PHE A 252 5.44 -3.91 15.69
N SER A 253 4.44 -3.90 16.58
CA SER A 253 3.14 -4.54 16.31
C SER A 253 2.45 -3.87 15.12
N PHE A 254 2.48 -2.55 15.03
CA PHE A 254 1.88 -1.82 13.91
C PHE A 254 2.60 -2.09 12.59
N ILE A 255 3.92 -1.93 12.54
CA ILE A 255 4.73 -2.17 11.32
C ILE A 255 4.55 -3.61 10.84
N PHE A 256 4.69 -4.58 11.73
CA PHE A 256 4.55 -5.99 11.41
C PHE A 256 3.14 -6.30 10.89
N TYR A 257 2.11 -5.70 11.50
CA TYR A 257 0.74 -5.88 11.05
C TYR A 257 0.51 -5.31 9.64
N ILE A 258 0.99 -4.10 9.35
CA ILE A 258 0.87 -3.50 8.01
C ILE A 258 1.59 -4.34 6.94
N GLN A 259 2.78 -4.87 7.26
CA GLN A 259 3.50 -5.78 6.37
C GLN A 259 2.71 -7.06 6.11
N ARG A 260 2.14 -7.66 7.16
CA ARG A 260 1.27 -8.84 7.05
C ARG A 260 0.06 -8.57 6.15
N VAL A 261 -0.60 -7.42 6.29
CA VAL A 261 -1.75 -7.06 5.44
C VAL A 261 -1.32 -6.98 3.97
N LYS A 262 -0.18 -6.34 3.68
CA LYS A 262 0.38 -6.28 2.33
C LYS A 262 0.66 -7.69 1.77
N ASP A 263 1.33 -8.55 2.54
CA ASP A 263 1.69 -9.89 2.08
C ASP A 263 0.46 -10.77 1.83
N ASN A 264 -0.55 -10.68 2.70
CA ASN A 264 -1.84 -11.35 2.53
C ASN A 264 -2.56 -10.86 1.26
N TYR A 265 -2.56 -9.55 1.03
CA TYR A 265 -3.16 -8.95 -0.16
C TYR A 265 -2.45 -9.39 -1.44
N CYS A 266 -1.12 -9.31 -1.51
CA CYS A 266 -0.35 -9.78 -2.66
C CYS A 266 -0.54 -11.28 -2.91
N SER A 267 -0.62 -12.09 -1.84
CA SER A 267 -0.88 -13.53 -1.96
C SER A 267 -2.27 -13.80 -2.55
N ARG A 268 -3.30 -13.04 -2.14
CA ARG A 268 -4.64 -13.13 -2.72
C ARG A 268 -4.67 -12.70 -4.18
N LEU A 269 -3.98 -11.62 -4.55
CA LEU A 269 -3.86 -11.20 -5.95
C LEU A 269 -3.14 -12.24 -6.81
N LYS A 270 -2.07 -12.84 -6.29
CA LYS A 270 -1.35 -13.91 -6.98
C LYS A 270 -2.24 -15.14 -7.18
N ALA A 271 -2.94 -15.59 -6.14
CA ALA A 271 -3.89 -16.70 -6.23
C ALA A 271 -5.02 -16.40 -7.23
N LYS A 272 -5.58 -15.18 -7.17
CA LYS A 272 -6.59 -14.69 -8.12
C LYS A 272 -6.04 -14.80 -9.56
N ARG A 273 -4.84 -14.28 -9.83
CA ARG A 273 -4.18 -14.35 -11.14
C ARG A 273 -3.92 -15.78 -11.60
N GLU A 274 -3.44 -16.67 -10.72
CA GLU A 274 -3.17 -18.07 -11.04
C GLU A 274 -4.46 -18.84 -11.39
N MET A 275 -5.59 -18.56 -10.73
CA MET A 275 -6.88 -19.15 -11.11
C MET A 275 -7.35 -18.67 -12.48
N TYR A 276 -7.09 -17.41 -12.83
CA TYR A 276 -7.39 -16.89 -14.17
C TYR A 276 -6.47 -17.48 -15.25
N SER A 277 -5.18 -17.62 -14.98
CA SER A 277 -4.20 -18.11 -15.96
C SER A 277 -4.20 -19.63 -16.12
N GLY A 278 -4.36 -20.40 -15.03
CA GLY A 278 -4.31 -21.86 -15.03
C GLY A 278 -5.44 -22.51 -15.82
N ASN A 279 -6.59 -21.82 -15.94
CA ASN A 279 -7.74 -22.34 -16.69
C ASN A 279 -7.67 -22.09 -18.21
N ILE A 280 -6.63 -21.39 -18.69
CA ILE A 280 -6.34 -21.28 -20.14
C ILE A 280 -5.39 -22.42 -20.59
N GLY A 281 -4.61 -23.00 -19.68
CA GLY A 281 -3.61 -24.04 -20.00
C GLY A 281 -4.02 -25.49 -19.76
N ALA A 282 -5.12 -25.76 -19.05
CA ALA A 282 -5.53 -27.11 -18.65
C ALA A 282 -6.47 -27.80 -19.66
N ILE A 283 -6.14 -27.75 -20.96
CA ILE A 283 -6.52 -28.84 -21.88
C ILE A 283 -5.25 -29.71 -22.02
N PRO A 284 -5.10 -30.77 -21.20
CA PRO A 284 -4.00 -31.71 -21.36
C PRO A 284 -4.29 -32.51 -22.64
N GLY A 285 -3.74 -32.05 -23.77
CA GLY A 285 -3.90 -32.70 -25.08
C GLY A 285 -3.78 -31.82 -26.31
N GLN A 286 -3.76 -30.48 -26.19
CA GLN A 286 -3.70 -29.58 -27.37
C GLN A 286 -2.60 -28.50 -27.29
N ALA A 287 -1.62 -28.66 -26.40
CA ALA A 287 -0.62 -27.62 -26.12
C ALA A 287 0.61 -27.59 -27.05
N ASN A 288 0.65 -28.35 -28.15
CA ASN A 288 1.89 -28.50 -28.93
C ASN A 288 1.95 -27.93 -30.36
N GLU A 289 0.95 -27.18 -30.86
CA GLU A 289 1.05 -26.60 -32.22
C GLU A 289 0.57 -25.14 -32.39
N ALA A 290 0.09 -24.46 -31.36
CA ALA A 290 -0.59 -23.16 -31.54
C ALA A 290 0.22 -21.88 -31.19
N TRP A 291 1.52 -21.98 -30.91
CA TRP A 291 2.37 -20.80 -30.61
C TRP A 291 3.15 -20.30 -31.84
N GLY A 292 2.47 -20.31 -32.99
CA GLY A 292 3.01 -19.86 -34.28
C GLY A 292 1.90 -19.64 -35.30
N GLY A 293 0.92 -18.79 -34.99
CA GLY A 293 -0.19 -18.54 -35.90
C GLY A 293 -1.24 -17.64 -35.30
N ASP A 294 -1.09 -16.34 -35.57
CA ASP A 294 -2.01 -15.25 -35.27
C ASP A 294 -3.37 -15.43 -35.98
N VAL A 295 -4.24 -16.25 -35.39
CA VAL A 295 -5.64 -16.36 -35.79
C VAL A 295 -6.49 -16.47 -34.52
N THR A 296 -6.85 -15.32 -33.96
CA THR A 296 -8.03 -15.25 -33.09
C THR A 296 -9.23 -15.77 -33.89
N PRO A 297 -9.93 -16.83 -33.46
CA PRO A 297 -11.11 -17.29 -34.18
C PRO A 297 -12.18 -16.20 -34.09
N MET A 298 -12.57 -15.60 -35.21
CA MET A 298 -13.73 -14.70 -35.33
C MET A 298 -15.07 -15.47 -35.21
N GLY A 299 -15.17 -16.37 -34.24
CA GLY A 299 -16.38 -17.14 -33.94
C GLY A 299 -17.20 -16.45 -32.85
N ASN A 300 -18.39 -15.94 -33.21
CA ASN A 300 -19.48 -15.48 -32.33
C ASN A 300 -19.06 -14.95 -30.93
N GLY A 301 -18.59 -13.69 -30.89
CA GLY A 301 -18.06 -13.04 -29.69
C GLY A 301 -18.99 -13.00 -28.46
N GLN A 302 -20.30 -13.18 -28.62
CA GLN A 302 -21.25 -13.22 -27.49
C GLN A 302 -21.14 -14.50 -26.63
N ASN A 303 -20.90 -15.67 -27.23
CA ASN A 303 -20.82 -16.93 -26.48
C ASN A 303 -19.55 -17.01 -25.63
N ASN A 304 -18.47 -16.36 -26.07
CA ASN A 304 -17.19 -16.33 -25.36
C ASN A 304 -17.24 -15.42 -24.13
N ALA A 305 -17.99 -14.31 -24.18
CA ALA A 305 -18.12 -13.38 -23.06
C ALA A 305 -18.85 -14.01 -21.86
N ALA A 306 -19.98 -14.68 -22.10
CA ALA A 306 -20.73 -15.36 -21.04
C ALA A 306 -19.92 -16.50 -20.40
N ALA A 307 -19.20 -17.28 -21.20
CA ALA A 307 -18.31 -18.33 -20.69
C ALA A 307 -17.14 -17.75 -19.89
N ALA A 308 -16.55 -16.62 -20.31
CA ALA A 308 -15.50 -15.93 -19.56
C ALA A 308 -16.03 -15.40 -18.22
N GLN A 309 -17.22 -14.81 -18.19
CA GLN A 309 -17.86 -14.32 -16.97
C GLN A 309 -18.20 -15.46 -16.00
N ALA A 310 -18.70 -16.59 -16.50
CA ALA A 310 -18.96 -17.77 -15.67
C ALA A 310 -17.68 -18.33 -15.03
N ARG A 311 -16.58 -18.41 -15.80
CA ARG A 311 -15.26 -18.81 -15.29
C ARG A 311 -14.72 -17.82 -14.25
N LYS A 312 -14.98 -16.52 -14.44
CA LYS A 312 -14.62 -15.46 -13.48
C LYS A 312 -15.31 -15.68 -12.14
N ALA A 313 -16.63 -15.86 -12.16
CA ALA A 313 -17.43 -16.09 -10.96
C ALA A 313 -17.01 -17.36 -10.21
N GLU A 314 -16.68 -18.41 -10.95
CA GLU A 314 -16.21 -19.69 -10.41
C GLU A 314 -14.83 -19.56 -9.73
N GLY A 315 -13.89 -18.86 -10.36
CA GLY A 315 -12.57 -18.59 -9.79
C GLY A 315 -12.64 -17.75 -8.51
N GLU A 316 -13.51 -16.73 -8.48
CA GLU A 316 -13.74 -15.92 -7.27
C GLU A 316 -14.32 -16.76 -6.13
N LEU A 317 -15.31 -17.61 -6.41
CA LEU A 317 -15.86 -18.54 -5.42
C LEU A 317 -14.78 -19.48 -4.88
N GLY A 318 -13.96 -20.07 -5.76
CA GLY A 318 -12.85 -20.95 -5.38
C GLY A 318 -11.85 -20.27 -4.45
N ALA A 319 -11.47 -19.03 -4.76
CA ALA A 319 -10.54 -18.26 -3.92
C ALA A 319 -11.09 -18.03 -2.50
N ILE A 320 -12.36 -17.63 -2.37
CA ILE A 320 -13.00 -17.38 -1.08
C ILE A 320 -13.14 -18.68 -0.28
N VAL A 321 -13.51 -19.78 -0.94
CA VAL A 321 -13.66 -21.09 -0.30
C VAL A 321 -12.32 -21.59 0.25
N ILE A 322 -11.25 -21.56 -0.56
CA ILE A 322 -9.91 -21.99 -0.13
C ILE A 322 -9.44 -21.15 1.05
N GLU A 323 -9.62 -19.83 0.98
CA GLU A 323 -9.25 -18.94 2.07
C GLU A 323 -10.02 -19.23 3.36
N THR A 324 -11.33 -19.45 3.25
CA THR A 324 -12.19 -19.79 4.40
C THR A 324 -11.73 -21.10 5.03
N LEU A 325 -11.45 -22.12 4.22
CA LEU A 325 -11.00 -23.42 4.73
C LEU A 325 -9.60 -23.35 5.34
N ASN A 326 -8.71 -22.52 4.80
CA ASN A 326 -7.41 -22.28 5.42
C ASN A 326 -7.57 -21.64 6.81
N PHE A 327 -8.47 -20.67 6.95
CA PHE A 327 -8.79 -20.04 8.23
C PHE A 327 -9.34 -21.04 9.26
N LEU A 328 -10.14 -22.01 8.82
CA LEU A 328 -10.69 -23.06 9.67
C LEU A 328 -9.71 -24.22 9.95
N GLY A 329 -8.47 -24.17 9.45
CA GLY A 329 -7.50 -25.27 9.58
C GLY A 329 -7.86 -26.52 8.76
N MET A 330 -8.66 -26.35 7.70
CA MET A 330 -9.17 -27.39 6.81
C MET A 330 -8.72 -27.23 5.36
N ALA A 331 -7.56 -26.61 5.12
CA ALA A 331 -7.05 -26.31 3.78
C ALA A 331 -7.02 -27.55 2.85
N GLN A 332 -6.69 -28.73 3.40
CA GLN A 332 -6.68 -30.01 2.67
C GLN A 332 -8.05 -30.47 2.14
N HIS A 333 -9.15 -29.86 2.57
CA HIS A 333 -10.50 -30.19 2.14
C HIS A 333 -11.05 -29.22 1.08
N GLY A 334 -10.25 -28.25 0.63
CA GLY A 334 -10.59 -27.26 -0.41
C GLY A 334 -11.26 -27.87 -1.63
N ASP A 335 -10.53 -28.78 -2.30
CA ASP A 335 -11.00 -29.40 -3.55
C ASP A 335 -12.23 -30.28 -3.36
N ARG A 336 -12.38 -30.89 -2.18
CA ARG A 336 -13.54 -31.73 -1.88
C ARG A 336 -14.78 -30.86 -1.70
N PHE A 337 -14.65 -29.74 -1.01
CA PHE A 337 -15.76 -28.83 -0.79
C PHE A 337 -16.15 -28.11 -2.09
N MET A 338 -15.17 -27.69 -2.91
CA MET A 338 -15.46 -27.15 -4.24
C MET A 338 -16.20 -28.16 -5.13
N ARG A 339 -15.79 -29.43 -5.16
CA ARG A 339 -16.51 -30.49 -5.89
C ARG A 339 -17.95 -30.67 -5.40
N LEU A 340 -18.18 -30.53 -4.10
CA LEU A 340 -19.52 -30.58 -3.52
C LEU A 340 -20.38 -29.41 -4.03
N LEU A 341 -19.85 -28.18 -4.01
CA LEU A 341 -20.53 -26.99 -4.55
C LEU A 341 -20.85 -27.17 -6.04
N HIS A 342 -19.90 -27.65 -6.84
CA HIS A 342 -20.12 -27.96 -8.24
C HIS A 342 -21.21 -29.01 -8.47
N SER A 343 -21.24 -30.07 -7.66
CA SER A 343 -22.26 -31.12 -7.76
C SER A 343 -23.66 -30.61 -7.41
N ALA A 344 -23.75 -29.54 -6.63
CA ALA A 344 -24.98 -28.84 -6.29
C ALA A 344 -25.29 -27.66 -7.22
N GLU A 345 -24.56 -27.54 -8.34
CA GLU A 345 -24.67 -26.46 -9.34
C GLU A 345 -24.42 -25.05 -8.78
N VAL A 346 -23.68 -24.95 -7.66
CA VAL A 346 -23.24 -23.68 -7.08
C VAL A 346 -21.93 -23.26 -7.73
N ARG A 347 -21.98 -22.23 -8.57
CA ARG A 347 -20.85 -21.76 -9.39
C ARG A 347 -20.47 -20.30 -9.16
N SER A 348 -21.28 -19.55 -8.42
CA SER A 348 -20.99 -18.14 -8.15
C SER A 348 -21.07 -17.80 -6.67
N VAL A 349 -20.36 -16.72 -6.33
CA VAL A 349 -20.35 -16.11 -5.00
C VAL A 349 -21.74 -15.59 -4.62
N ASP A 350 -22.47 -15.02 -5.58
CA ASP A 350 -23.83 -14.50 -5.37
C ASP A 350 -24.81 -15.60 -4.96
N GLN A 351 -24.68 -16.80 -5.52
CA GLN A 351 -25.48 -17.95 -5.09
C GLN A 351 -25.18 -18.26 -3.63
N VAL A 352 -23.90 -18.39 -3.26
CA VAL A 352 -23.44 -18.67 -1.88
C VAL A 352 -23.96 -17.65 -0.87
N GLU A 353 -23.99 -16.37 -1.23
CA GLU A 353 -24.45 -15.30 -0.35
C GLU A 353 -25.92 -15.45 0.07
N HIS A 354 -26.76 -15.95 -0.82
CA HIS A 354 -28.21 -16.06 -0.58
C HIS A 354 -28.63 -17.42 -0.02
N PHE A 355 -27.70 -18.36 0.15
CA PHE A 355 -28.02 -19.68 0.68
C PHE A 355 -28.62 -19.61 2.07
N THR A 356 -29.75 -20.28 2.22
CA THR A 356 -30.40 -20.55 3.49
C THR A 356 -29.98 -21.93 4.03
N LYS A 357 -30.23 -22.15 5.32
CA LYS A 357 -29.94 -23.44 5.97
C LYS A 357 -30.78 -24.55 5.34
N GLU A 358 -32.02 -24.26 5.01
CA GLU A 358 -32.97 -25.20 4.43
C GLU A 358 -32.56 -25.62 3.01
N GLU A 359 -32.02 -24.69 2.21
CA GLU A 359 -31.45 -25.03 0.89
C GLU A 359 -30.20 -25.88 1.02
N CYS A 360 -29.33 -25.58 1.98
CA CYS A 360 -28.16 -26.40 2.27
C CYS A 360 -28.56 -27.82 2.68
N ASP A 361 -29.58 -27.98 3.51
CA ASP A 361 -30.11 -29.29 3.91
C ASP A 361 -30.67 -30.07 2.71
N LYS A 362 -31.40 -29.39 1.81
CA LYS A 362 -31.91 -30.00 0.55
C LYS A 362 -30.79 -30.46 -0.38
N LEU A 363 -29.74 -29.65 -0.53
CA LEU A 363 -28.57 -29.95 -1.37
C LEU A 363 -27.53 -30.83 -0.67
N LYS A 364 -27.75 -31.17 0.62
CA LYS A 364 -26.82 -31.92 1.47
C LYS A 364 -25.43 -31.25 1.59
N ILE A 365 -25.42 -29.92 1.61
CA ILE A 365 -24.20 -29.12 1.81
C ILE A 365 -24.10 -28.76 3.29
N PRO A 366 -22.91 -28.87 3.93
CA PRO A 366 -22.74 -28.52 5.34
C PRO A 366 -22.94 -27.02 5.57
N TRP A 367 -24.03 -26.66 6.25
CA TRP A 367 -24.39 -25.26 6.55
C TRP A 367 -23.28 -24.48 7.26
N ASP A 368 -22.56 -25.11 8.19
CA ASP A 368 -21.51 -24.43 8.95
C ASP A 368 -20.38 -23.92 8.04
N LEU A 369 -20.04 -24.66 6.98
CA LEU A 369 -19.05 -24.23 5.99
C LEU A 369 -19.61 -23.09 5.12
N ILE A 370 -20.86 -23.21 4.65
CA ILE A 370 -21.51 -22.15 3.87
C ILE A 370 -21.60 -20.85 4.68
N SER A 371 -22.03 -20.94 5.94
CA SER A 371 -22.12 -19.78 6.84
C SER A 371 -20.76 -19.15 7.09
N ALA A 372 -19.69 -19.96 7.24
CA ALA A 372 -18.33 -19.46 7.34
C ALA A 372 -17.87 -18.77 6.05
N VAL A 373 -18.18 -19.33 4.88
CA VAL A 373 -17.88 -18.73 3.56
C VAL A 373 -18.65 -17.43 3.38
N GLN A 374 -19.95 -17.37 3.72
CA GLN A 374 -20.76 -16.16 3.69
C GLN A 374 -20.18 -15.07 4.59
N LYS A 375 -19.74 -15.43 5.80
CA LYS A 375 -19.10 -14.48 6.73
C LYS A 375 -17.78 -13.97 6.15
N ARG A 376 -16.94 -14.85 5.59
CA ARG A 376 -15.67 -14.45 4.96
C ARG A 376 -15.91 -13.63 3.70
N LEU A 377 -16.96 -13.94 2.93
CA LEU A 377 -17.36 -13.21 1.74
C LEU A 377 -17.69 -11.76 2.06
N LYS A 378 -18.41 -11.47 3.15
CA LYS A 378 -18.68 -10.09 3.57
C LYS A 378 -17.40 -9.31 3.82
N VAL A 379 -16.45 -9.92 4.56
CA VAL A 379 -15.14 -9.33 4.82
C VAL A 379 -14.32 -9.17 3.52
N TRP A 380 -14.36 -10.18 2.64
CA TRP A 380 -13.69 -10.16 1.35
C TRP A 380 -14.22 -9.05 0.44
N LYS A 381 -15.54 -8.85 0.38
CA LYS A 381 -16.16 -7.73 -0.34
C LYS A 381 -15.69 -6.41 0.23
N LEU A 382 -15.66 -6.23 1.55
CA LEU A 382 -15.14 -5.00 2.17
C LEU A 382 -13.67 -4.75 1.83
N GLU A 383 -12.83 -5.78 1.83
CA GLU A 383 -11.38 -5.68 1.61
C GLU A 383 -10.96 -5.56 0.14
N MET A 384 -11.72 -6.18 -0.78
CA MET A 384 -11.42 -6.21 -2.21
C MET A 384 -12.18 -5.15 -3.01
N THR A 385 -13.21 -4.54 -2.42
CA THR A 385 -13.90 -3.40 -3.04
C THR A 385 -13.06 -2.15 -2.86
N ASP A 386 -12.16 -1.91 -3.80
CA ASP A 386 -11.46 -0.63 -3.91
C ASP A 386 -12.16 0.24 -4.97
N ASP A 387 -12.82 1.30 -4.52
CA ASP A 387 -13.56 2.22 -5.41
C ASP A 387 -12.63 2.83 -6.47
N ALA A 388 -11.33 2.99 -6.15
CA ALA A 388 -10.31 3.43 -7.10
C ALA A 388 -10.05 2.39 -8.19
N GLU A 389 -9.95 1.11 -7.83
CA GLU A 389 -9.75 0.03 -8.79
C GLU A 389 -10.99 -0.13 -9.68
N GLN A 390 -12.19 -0.05 -9.11
CA GLN A 390 -13.43 -0.06 -9.89
C GLN A 390 -13.57 1.15 -10.82
N ALA A 391 -13.08 2.32 -10.40
CA ALA A 391 -13.06 3.50 -11.27
C ALA A 391 -12.06 3.32 -12.42
N LEU A 392 -10.90 2.72 -12.16
CA LEU A 392 -9.90 2.37 -13.17
C LEU A 392 -10.45 1.34 -14.15
N GLU A 393 -11.04 0.24 -13.68
CA GLU A 393 -11.66 -0.79 -14.53
C GLU A 393 -12.78 -0.20 -15.41
N ARG A 394 -13.62 0.68 -14.86
CA ARG A 394 -14.64 1.39 -15.64
C ARG A 394 -14.04 2.33 -16.70
N GLY A 395 -12.95 3.01 -16.36
CA GLY A 395 -12.21 3.85 -17.30
C GLY A 395 -11.59 3.02 -18.44
N GLU A 396 -10.96 1.89 -18.13
CA GLU A 396 -10.36 0.99 -19.12
C GLU A 396 -11.41 0.35 -20.04
N ALA A 397 -12.56 -0.07 -19.48
CA ALA A 397 -13.68 -0.61 -20.26
C ALA A 397 -14.20 0.41 -21.28
N HIS A 398 -14.21 1.70 -20.94
CA HIS A 398 -14.61 2.76 -21.87
C HIS A 398 -13.67 2.84 -23.09
N TYR A 399 -12.35 2.79 -22.87
CA TYR A 399 -11.37 2.78 -23.96
C TYR A 399 -11.42 1.51 -24.82
N GLN A 400 -11.68 0.35 -24.21
CA GLN A 400 -11.86 -0.89 -24.95
C GLN A 400 -13.09 -0.83 -25.86
N GLN A 401 -14.19 -0.25 -25.38
CA GLN A 401 -15.40 -0.08 -26.20
C GLN A 401 -15.14 0.86 -27.38
N GLU A 402 -14.45 1.99 -27.17
CA GLU A 402 -14.10 2.91 -28.27
C GLU A 402 -13.17 2.25 -29.30
N SER A 403 -12.14 1.51 -28.85
CA SER A 403 -11.24 0.82 -29.77
C SER A 403 -11.95 -0.24 -30.60
N THR A 404 -12.89 -0.98 -30.00
CA THR A 404 -13.69 -2.00 -30.70
C THR A 404 -14.60 -1.36 -31.75
N VAL A 405 -15.26 -0.24 -31.42
CA VAL A 405 -16.13 0.50 -32.35
C VAL A 405 -15.33 1.10 -33.51
N GLN A 406 -14.13 1.62 -33.25
CA GLN A 406 -13.24 2.12 -34.30
C GLN A 406 -12.77 0.98 -35.20
N LEU A 407 -12.36 -0.16 -34.64
CA LEU A 407 -11.94 -1.34 -35.40
C LEU A 407 -13.08 -1.91 -36.25
N SER A 408 -14.30 -1.99 -35.71
CA SER A 408 -15.46 -2.45 -36.49
C SER A 408 -15.80 -1.50 -37.63
N ALA A 409 -15.72 -0.18 -37.41
CA ALA A 409 -15.97 0.81 -38.45
C ALA A 409 -14.89 0.77 -39.57
N VAL A 410 -13.64 0.51 -39.20
CA VAL A 410 -12.54 0.31 -40.18
C VAL A 410 -12.76 -1.00 -40.95
N ALA A 411 -13.12 -2.09 -40.27
CA ALA A 411 -13.41 -3.36 -40.91
C ALA A 411 -14.59 -3.27 -41.89
N GLU A 412 -15.67 -2.57 -41.52
CA GLU A 412 -16.85 -2.35 -42.39
C GLU A 412 -16.49 -1.54 -43.64
N LYS A 413 -15.67 -0.48 -43.49
CA LYS A 413 -15.15 0.30 -44.64
C LYS A 413 -14.29 -0.55 -45.57
N LEU A 414 -13.42 -1.41 -45.01
CA LEU A 414 -12.57 -2.31 -45.79
C LEU A 414 -13.40 -3.36 -46.53
N GLN A 415 -14.44 -3.89 -45.90
CA GLN A 415 -15.35 -4.84 -46.53
C GLN A 415 -16.15 -4.20 -47.67
N GLY A 416 -16.68 -2.98 -47.47
CA GLY A 416 -17.36 -2.21 -48.52
C GLY A 416 -16.45 -1.87 -49.71
N HIS A 417 -15.16 -1.60 -49.47
CA HIS A 417 -14.19 -1.43 -50.55
C HIS A 417 -13.95 -2.72 -51.34
N TYR A 418 -13.88 -3.87 -50.65
CA TYR A 418 -13.70 -5.17 -51.30
C TYR A 418 -14.90 -5.56 -52.17
N GLU A 419 -16.13 -5.32 -51.68
CA GLU A 419 -17.36 -5.60 -52.43
C GLU A 419 -17.49 -4.72 -53.68
N ASN A 420 -17.17 -3.43 -53.59
CA ASN A 420 -17.17 -2.52 -54.74
C ASN A 420 -16.12 -2.89 -55.81
N GLN A 421 -14.93 -3.36 -55.40
CA GLN A 421 -13.89 -3.79 -56.34
C GLN A 421 -14.29 -5.06 -57.10
N ASN A 422 -14.99 -5.99 -56.44
CA ASN A 422 -15.50 -7.20 -57.08
C ASN A 422 -16.65 -6.92 -58.06
N GLN A 423 -17.57 -6.00 -57.74
CA GLN A 423 -18.67 -5.63 -58.66
C GLN A 423 -18.17 -4.99 -59.95
N ASN A 424 -17.16 -4.13 -59.90
CA ASN A 424 -16.59 -3.52 -61.10
C ASN A 424 -15.83 -4.51 -61.99
N SER A 425 -15.32 -5.61 -61.41
CA SER A 425 -14.61 -6.66 -62.17
C SER A 425 -15.55 -7.59 -62.93
N ALA A 426 -16.81 -7.70 -62.52
CA ALA A 426 -17.81 -8.57 -63.16
C ALA A 426 -18.50 -7.93 -64.40
N SER A 427 -18.30 -6.63 -64.64
CA SER A 427 -18.87 -5.89 -65.80
C SER A 427 -17.96 -5.93 -67.05
N GLY A 428 -16.87 -6.70 -67.02
CA GLY A 428 -15.96 -6.90 -68.15
C GLY A 428 -16.59 -7.72 -69.27
N SER A 429 -17.19 -7.03 -70.24
CA SER A 429 -17.50 -7.45 -71.62
C SER A 429 -16.73 -8.68 -72.11
N THR A 430 -17.44 -9.79 -72.29
CA THR A 430 -16.97 -10.99 -72.98
C THR A 430 -16.72 -10.70 -74.45
N THR A 431 -15.46 -10.58 -74.86
CA THR A 431 -15.06 -10.73 -76.26
C THR A 431 -14.46 -12.12 -76.45
N PRO A 432 -14.91 -12.91 -77.46
CA PRO A 432 -14.37 -14.24 -77.70
C PRO A 432 -13.04 -14.13 -78.45
N VAL A 433 -11.94 -14.52 -77.82
CA VAL A 433 -10.63 -14.68 -78.47
C VAL A 433 -10.32 -16.17 -78.60
N THR A 434 -10.43 -16.64 -79.84
CA THR A 434 -9.95 -17.94 -80.31
C THR A 434 -8.44 -17.92 -80.51
N GLY A 435 -7.73 -18.88 -79.92
CA GLY A 435 -6.48 -19.41 -80.49
C GLY A 435 -5.26 -19.45 -79.58
N GLY A 436 -4.97 -20.66 -79.05
CA GLY A 436 -3.63 -21.27 -79.08
C GLY A 436 -2.55 -20.81 -78.08
N GLY A 437 -1.99 -21.79 -77.36
CA GLY A 437 -0.63 -21.71 -76.82
C GLY A 437 -0.57 -21.59 -75.30
N GLY A 438 -0.36 -22.71 -74.62
CA GLY A 438 -0.15 -22.75 -73.18
C GLY A 438 1.12 -22.04 -72.73
N THR A 439 1.06 -21.39 -71.58
CA THR A 439 1.96 -21.59 -70.41
C THR A 439 1.62 -20.55 -69.33
N SER A 440 1.56 -21.02 -68.08
CA SER A 440 1.82 -20.27 -66.84
C SER A 440 1.09 -18.92 -66.61
N VAL A 441 -0.17 -18.95 -66.16
CA VAL A 441 -0.89 -17.73 -65.69
C VAL A 441 -1.23 -17.78 -64.18
N MET A 442 -1.01 -18.90 -63.47
CA MET A 442 -1.32 -18.98 -62.04
C MET A 442 -0.33 -18.28 -61.10
N HIS A 443 0.89 -17.94 -61.54
CA HIS A 443 1.89 -17.32 -60.65
C HIS A 443 1.77 -15.79 -60.51
N VAL A 444 1.25 -15.09 -61.51
CA VAL A 444 1.23 -13.61 -61.52
C VAL A 444 0.18 -13.03 -60.56
N ASN A 445 -0.83 -13.83 -60.16
CA ASN A 445 -1.89 -13.35 -59.26
C ASN A 445 -1.54 -13.52 -57.77
N ALA A 446 -0.64 -14.45 -57.42
CA ALA A 446 -0.22 -14.65 -56.03
C ALA A 446 0.64 -13.49 -55.53
N ASP A 447 1.59 -13.04 -56.36
CA ASP A 447 2.50 -11.93 -55.99
C ASP A 447 1.75 -10.61 -55.82
N ALA A 448 0.76 -10.31 -56.68
CA ALA A 448 -0.07 -9.11 -56.57
C ALA A 448 -0.96 -9.10 -55.31
N ILE A 449 -1.47 -10.26 -54.91
CA ILE A 449 -2.22 -10.42 -53.65
C ILE A 449 -1.28 -10.28 -52.44
N GLN A 450 -0.02 -10.73 -52.57
CA GLN A 450 0.98 -10.59 -51.51
C GLN A 450 1.46 -9.15 -51.35
N THR A 451 1.68 -8.41 -52.45
CA THR A 451 2.01 -6.98 -52.38
C THR A 451 0.86 -6.16 -51.80
N ALA A 452 -0.38 -6.41 -52.24
CA ALA A 452 -1.56 -5.74 -51.67
C ALA A 452 -1.78 -6.04 -50.18
N ARG A 453 -1.33 -7.19 -49.67
CA ARG A 453 -1.33 -7.50 -48.24
C ARG A 453 -0.23 -6.76 -47.48
N LEU A 454 0.96 -6.65 -48.04
CA LEU A 454 2.09 -5.94 -47.43
C LEU A 454 1.82 -4.44 -47.33
N ASP A 455 1.27 -3.83 -48.38
CA ASP A 455 0.91 -2.41 -48.39
C ASP A 455 -0.15 -2.09 -47.31
N ARG A 456 -1.13 -2.99 -47.10
CA ARG A 456 -2.13 -2.85 -46.03
C ARG A 456 -1.56 -3.03 -44.62
N LEU A 457 -0.56 -3.91 -44.46
CA LEU A 457 0.16 -4.09 -43.20
C LEU A 457 0.98 -2.85 -42.85
N GLU A 458 1.62 -2.24 -43.85
CA GLU A 458 2.37 -1.00 -43.69
C GLU A 458 1.44 0.17 -43.33
N GLU A 459 0.27 0.26 -43.97
CA GLU A 459 -0.76 1.25 -43.64
C GLU A 459 -1.25 1.09 -42.18
N LEU A 460 -1.50 -0.15 -41.73
CA LEU A 460 -1.94 -0.44 -40.36
C LEU A 460 -0.84 -0.15 -39.32
N MET A 461 0.43 -0.47 -39.62
CA MET A 461 1.56 -0.13 -38.77
C MET A 461 1.74 1.40 -38.66
N SER A 462 1.61 2.12 -39.78
CA SER A 462 1.70 3.59 -39.79
C SER A 462 0.56 4.24 -38.97
N PHE A 463 -0.66 3.68 -39.04
CA PHE A 463 -1.78 4.13 -38.22
C PHE A 463 -1.54 3.90 -36.73
N MET A 464 -1.04 2.71 -36.33
CA MET A 464 -0.71 2.43 -34.93
C MET A 464 0.42 3.32 -34.42
N GLN A 465 1.42 3.60 -35.25
CA GLN A 465 2.50 4.51 -34.89
C GLN A 465 2.00 5.94 -34.74
N GLN A 466 1.11 6.40 -35.62
CA GLN A 466 0.47 7.71 -35.50
C GLN A 466 -0.44 7.82 -34.27
N GLN A 467 -1.15 6.74 -33.90
CA GLN A 467 -1.92 6.66 -32.65
C GLN A 467 -1.01 6.76 -31.42
N ASN A 468 0.12 6.05 -31.42
CA ASN A 468 1.11 6.12 -30.34
C ASN A 468 1.74 7.53 -30.24
N GLU A 469 2.06 8.17 -31.37
CA GLU A 469 2.54 9.55 -31.41
C GLU A 469 1.47 10.53 -30.94
N ARG A 470 0.19 10.34 -31.29
CA ARG A 470 -0.93 11.12 -30.74
C ARG A 470 -1.10 10.89 -29.24
N PHE A 471 -0.89 9.68 -28.74
CA PHE A 471 -0.93 9.36 -27.32
C PHE A 471 0.19 10.07 -26.55
N GLN A 472 1.39 10.13 -27.14
CA GLN A 472 2.52 10.89 -26.59
C GLN A 472 2.29 12.40 -26.69
N ALA A 473 1.73 12.91 -27.80
CA ALA A 473 1.45 14.32 -28.03
C ALA A 473 0.27 14.85 -27.22
N ALA A 474 -0.73 14.01 -26.91
CA ALA A 474 -1.85 14.33 -26.03
C ALA A 474 -1.43 14.50 -24.56
N GLY A 475 -0.14 14.38 -24.24
CA GLY A 475 0.40 14.86 -22.97
C GLY A 475 0.07 14.01 -21.76
N MET A 476 -0.45 12.79 -21.92
CA MET A 476 -0.66 11.85 -20.81
C MET A 476 0.64 11.34 -20.17
N GLY A 477 1.81 11.72 -20.71
CA GLY A 477 3.11 11.52 -20.07
C GLY A 477 3.75 12.77 -19.43
N LYS A 478 3.30 13.99 -19.73
CA LYS A 478 4.04 15.22 -19.33
C LYS A 478 3.21 16.47 -18.98
N THR A 479 1.88 16.44 -19.00
CA THR A 479 1.08 17.66 -18.76
C THR A 479 0.05 17.51 -17.62
N VAL A 480 0.55 17.26 -16.41
CA VAL A 480 -0.07 17.73 -15.15
C VAL A 480 1.00 18.44 -14.32
N PHE A 481 1.62 19.45 -14.91
CA PHE A 481 2.46 20.43 -14.21
C PHE A 481 2.15 21.83 -14.74
N LYS A 482 1.00 22.34 -14.30
CA LYS A 482 0.73 23.77 -14.02
C LYS A 482 -0.73 23.92 -13.58
N GLN A 483 -0.96 23.68 -12.28
CA GLN A 483 -1.72 24.53 -11.37
C GLN A 483 -1.47 24.04 -9.94
#